data_AF-A0A1I4D2L9-F1
#
_entry.id   AF-A0A1I4D2L9-F1
#
_cell.length_a   1.000
_cell.length_b   1.000
_cell.length_c   1.000
_cell.angle_alpha   90.00
_cell.angle_beta   90.00
_cell.angle_gamma   90.00
#
_symmetry.space_group_name_H-M   'P 1'
#
loop_
_entity.id
_entity.type
_entity.pdbx_description
1 polymer ?
#
loop_
_entity_poly.entity_id
_entity_poly.type
_entity_poly.pdbx_seq_one_letter_code
_entity_poly.pdbx_strand_id
1 'polypeptide(L)'
;MSNNVKLVPRCTDDQILKLFDRLAVELEFSNFNFYLYGSEIRIDGPSRKKLRDEIANKSGFSIRYGDSNRRPDEPAQNQNLFSLTFERGQRVQGGLQSSLHTDSITFNQGHLIHPETAIKINEIIETELGASLTSSFTGIDDTRLGELSRNHQQFLDGMRRQLSAVGEELTKARIEGERELRERKGELDRAAKEEKAKLFAEYEARVSAIKAEKAKLEEREKQLDDRNNTHARRDLQKNLQEHLAAYKTKFQLTEDTRKLRQPVIRTVIAIESVCILLLAIIFLLPPQGPDFWDKAFFWLKSFGVTFVATGTAVWFLRWLTQWSARHADAEFQLRQLELDISRASWVVETTFEWKASQDSTIPVQLLDAISRNLFISGESRHEAADSPADHLASALLGDASRVKLKSGDHEIELDRAAIKRAKRPHERE
;
A
#
# COMPACT_ATOMS: atom_id res chain seq x y z
N MET A 1 16.20 87.97 19.73
CA MET A 1 15.11 87.16 19.14
C MET A 1 14.99 85.90 19.97
N SER A 2 13.91 85.75 20.74
CA SER A 2 13.68 84.56 21.55
C SER A 2 13.05 83.47 20.68
N ASN A 3 13.81 82.41 20.39
CA ASN A 3 13.26 81.24 19.71
C ASN A 3 12.46 80.45 20.74
N ASN A 4 11.15 80.36 20.56
CA ASN A 4 10.30 79.56 21.44
C ASN A 4 10.31 78.12 20.94
N VAL A 5 11.10 77.27 21.60
CA VAL A 5 11.18 75.83 21.33
C VAL A 5 10.19 75.12 22.24
N LYS A 6 9.29 74.31 21.66
CA LYS A 6 8.36 73.45 22.39
C LYS A 6 8.65 71.98 22.09
N LEU A 7 8.68 71.15 23.12
CA LEU A 7 8.83 69.70 22.98
C LEU A 7 7.45 69.05 22.95
N VAL A 8 7.23 68.16 21.99
CA VAL A 8 5.98 67.43 21.77
C VAL A 8 6.29 65.93 21.82
N PRO A 9 5.40 65.07 22.36
CA PRO A 9 5.56 63.62 22.26
C PRO A 9 5.74 63.20 20.79
N ARG A 10 6.47 62.10 20.54
CA ARG A 10 6.74 61.63 19.18
C ARG A 10 5.45 61.44 18.38
N CYS A 11 5.30 62.21 17.31
CA CYS A 11 4.11 62.19 16.47
C CYS A 11 4.32 61.29 15.25
N THR A 12 3.24 60.65 14.81
CA THR A 12 3.24 59.92 13.54
C THR A 12 3.34 60.89 12.35
N ASP A 13 3.91 60.42 11.24
CA ASP A 13 4.09 61.23 10.03
C ASP A 13 2.77 61.83 9.53
N ASP A 14 1.69 61.06 9.65
CA ASP A 14 0.34 61.48 9.24
C ASP A 14 -0.20 62.62 10.10
N GLN A 15 0.07 62.62 11.42
CA GLN A 15 -0.32 63.70 12.32
C GLN A 15 0.43 65.00 12.02
N ILE A 16 1.72 64.90 11.71
CA ILE A 16 2.53 66.06 11.35
C ILE A 16 2.03 66.65 10.03
N LEU A 17 1.75 65.82 9.03
CA LEU A 17 1.22 66.31 7.76
C LEU A 17 -0.14 66.97 7.90
N LYS A 18 -1.04 66.38 8.70
CA LYS A 18 -2.35 66.98 9.02
C LYS A 18 -2.21 68.33 9.72
N LEU A 19 -1.28 68.45 10.67
CA LEU A 19 -0.99 69.71 11.34
C LEU A 19 -0.57 70.79 10.33
N PHE A 20 0.39 70.49 9.46
CA PHE A 20 0.86 71.45 8.46
C PHE A 20 -0.22 71.80 7.44
N ASP A 21 -1.04 70.86 7.02
CA ASP A 21 -2.16 71.12 6.11
C ASP A 21 -3.21 72.04 6.74
N ARG A 22 -3.54 71.84 8.03
CA ARG A 22 -4.46 72.74 8.74
C ARG A 22 -3.87 74.12 8.93
N LEU A 23 -2.60 74.20 9.30
CA LEU A 23 -1.90 75.49 9.40
C LEU A 23 -1.84 76.18 8.03
N ALA A 24 -1.69 75.43 6.93
CA ALA A 24 -1.69 75.97 5.57
C ALA A 24 -3.03 76.64 5.22
N VAL A 25 -4.13 75.95 5.51
CA VAL A 25 -5.48 76.41 5.19
C VAL A 25 -5.87 77.59 6.07
N GLU A 26 -5.64 77.50 7.38
CA GLU A 26 -6.14 78.50 8.34
C GLU A 26 -5.36 79.82 8.30
N LEU A 27 -4.11 79.77 7.82
CA LEU A 27 -3.22 80.94 7.73
C LEU A 27 -2.95 81.36 6.28
N GLU A 28 -3.68 80.78 5.31
CA GLU A 28 -3.61 81.08 3.87
C GLU A 28 -2.20 81.01 3.28
N PHE A 29 -1.42 80.01 3.67
CA PHE A 29 -0.02 79.89 3.25
C PHE A 29 0.14 79.26 1.87
N SER A 30 1.01 79.84 1.05
CA SER A 30 1.18 79.46 -0.36
C SER A 30 2.37 78.53 -0.65
N ASN A 31 3.43 78.52 0.18
CA ASN A 31 4.65 77.76 -0.08
C ASN A 31 5.25 77.08 1.16
N PHE A 32 5.78 75.86 1.03
CA PHE A 32 6.41 75.09 2.12
C PHE A 32 7.84 74.71 1.75
N ASN A 33 8.82 75.00 2.62
CA ASN A 33 10.19 74.55 2.42
C ASN A 33 10.48 73.34 3.32
N PHE A 34 10.91 72.24 2.69
CA PHE A 34 11.21 70.99 3.37
C PHE A 34 12.72 70.75 3.39
N TYR A 35 13.29 70.59 4.58
CA TYR A 35 14.71 70.32 4.76
C TYR A 35 14.88 68.90 5.27
N LEU A 36 15.20 67.98 4.36
CA LEU A 36 15.63 66.62 4.75
C LEU A 36 17.11 66.66 5.07
N TYR A 37 17.53 66.05 6.18
CA TYR A 37 18.94 66.03 6.56
C TYR A 37 19.78 65.45 5.40
N GLY A 38 20.68 66.28 4.85
CA GLY A 38 21.58 65.93 3.74
C GLY A 38 21.12 66.30 2.33
N SER A 39 19.95 66.94 2.14
CA SER A 39 19.53 67.47 0.83
C SER A 39 18.48 68.58 0.99
N GLU A 40 18.77 69.79 0.49
CA GLU A 40 17.78 70.86 0.38
C GLU A 40 16.84 70.52 -0.78
N ILE A 41 15.61 70.12 -0.47
CA ILE A 41 14.60 69.79 -1.48
C ILE A 41 13.47 70.78 -1.33
N ARG A 42 13.44 71.76 -2.22
CA ARG A 42 12.33 72.71 -2.31
C ARG A 42 11.16 72.04 -3.00
N ILE A 43 10.05 71.86 -2.29
CA ILE A 43 8.82 71.30 -2.83
C ILE A 43 7.79 72.42 -2.85
N ASP A 44 7.63 73.06 -4.01
CA ASP A 44 6.60 74.07 -4.19
C ASP A 44 5.22 73.37 -4.24
N GLY A 45 4.48 73.43 -3.13
CA GLY A 45 3.07 73.04 -3.04
C GLY A 45 2.76 71.67 -2.39
N PRO A 46 1.50 71.44 -1.98
CA PRO A 46 1.10 70.38 -1.06
C PRO A 46 0.89 69.03 -1.77
N SER A 47 1.91 68.51 -2.44
CA SER A 47 1.82 67.13 -2.96
C SER A 47 2.15 66.13 -1.85
N ARG A 48 1.13 65.79 -1.03
CA ARG A 48 1.21 64.81 0.08
C ARG A 48 1.93 63.51 -0.30
N LYS A 49 1.79 63.07 -1.56
CA LYS A 49 2.31 61.79 -2.04
C LYS A 49 3.84 61.80 -2.15
N LYS A 50 4.41 62.84 -2.79
CA LYS A 50 5.88 62.97 -2.92
C LYS A 50 6.56 63.12 -1.55
N LEU A 51 5.91 63.87 -0.66
CA LEU A 51 6.45 64.13 0.68
C LEU A 51 6.49 62.87 1.55
N ARG A 52 5.41 62.08 1.51
CA ARG A 52 5.31 60.82 2.26
C ARG A 52 6.38 59.82 1.83
N ASP A 53 6.61 59.72 0.52
CA ASP A 53 7.59 58.78 -0.06
C ASP A 53 9.04 59.19 0.28
N GLU A 54 9.33 60.49 0.41
CA GLU A 54 10.65 60.96 0.86
C GLU A 54 10.87 60.84 2.37
N ILE A 55 9.85 61.13 3.18
CA ILE A 55 9.92 61.00 4.64
C ILE A 55 10.11 59.54 5.07
N ALA A 56 9.42 58.60 4.39
CA ALA A 56 9.52 57.17 4.70
C ALA A 56 10.94 56.60 4.54
N ASN A 57 11.77 57.23 3.69
CA ASN A 57 13.10 56.74 3.34
C ASN A 57 14.25 57.38 4.12
N LYS A 58 14.02 58.38 5.00
CA LYS A 58 15.09 59.07 5.73
C LYS A 58 14.80 59.20 7.24
N SER A 59 15.82 58.93 8.06
CA SER A 59 15.73 59.05 9.52
C SER A 59 15.96 60.50 9.98
N GLY A 60 14.87 61.26 10.05
CA GLY A 60 14.85 62.63 10.57
C GLY A 60 14.65 63.67 9.45
N PHE A 61 13.84 64.67 9.74
CA PHE A 61 13.58 65.78 8.85
C PHE A 61 13.30 67.05 9.65
N SER A 62 13.57 68.20 9.02
CA SER A 62 13.21 69.53 9.50
C SER A 62 12.25 70.16 8.49
N ILE A 63 11.04 70.48 8.91
CA ILE A 63 10.11 71.26 8.06
C ILE A 63 10.25 72.70 8.51
N ARG A 64 10.71 73.59 7.62
CA ARG A 64 10.79 75.03 7.94
C ARG A 64 9.82 75.77 7.03
N TYR A 65 8.83 76.39 7.64
CA TYR A 65 8.01 77.37 6.96
C TYR A 65 8.73 78.72 6.89
N GLY A 66 8.68 79.39 5.75
CA GLY A 66 9.07 80.78 5.60
C GLY A 66 8.36 81.35 4.38
N ASP A 67 7.66 82.47 4.55
CA ASP A 67 7.04 83.17 3.44
C ASP A 67 8.15 83.74 2.54
N SER A 68 8.49 82.99 1.50
CA SER A 68 9.50 83.36 0.52
C SER A 68 8.85 83.53 -0.85
N ASN A 69 7.87 84.41 -0.97
CA ASN A 69 7.43 84.94 -2.26
C ASN A 69 8.45 85.92 -2.89
N ARG A 70 9.65 86.00 -2.34
CA ARG A 70 10.73 86.85 -2.84
C ARG A 70 11.32 86.29 -4.13
N ARG A 71 11.12 86.99 -5.25
CA ARG A 71 11.99 86.83 -6.43
C ARG A 71 13.41 87.25 -6.04
N PRO A 72 14.47 86.59 -6.54
CA PRO A 72 15.85 86.81 -6.10
C PRO A 72 16.33 88.28 -6.14
N ASP A 73 15.65 89.13 -6.89
CA ASP A 73 16.12 90.47 -7.25
C ASP A 73 15.43 91.63 -6.49
N GLU A 74 14.47 91.38 -5.58
CA GLU A 74 13.78 92.44 -4.83
C GLU A 74 14.42 92.76 -3.47
N PRO A 75 14.66 94.04 -3.11
CA PRO A 75 15.24 94.43 -1.82
C PRO A 75 14.26 94.19 -0.65
N ALA A 76 14.81 93.84 0.51
CA ALA A 76 14.06 93.37 1.68
C ALA A 76 13.23 94.50 2.32
N GLN A 77 11.94 94.57 1.98
CA GLN A 77 10.97 95.36 2.74
C GLN A 77 10.24 94.48 3.76
N ASN A 78 10.17 94.99 4.99
CA ASN A 78 9.56 94.38 6.18
C ASN A 78 8.17 93.80 5.90
N GLN A 79 8.09 92.48 5.73
CA GLN A 79 6.87 91.71 5.91
C GLN A 79 7.15 90.58 6.91
N ASN A 80 6.15 90.31 7.74
CA ASN A 80 6.20 89.48 8.93
C ASN A 80 6.71 88.07 8.65
N LEU A 81 8.03 87.85 8.75
CA LEU A 81 8.62 86.52 8.63
C LEU A 81 8.30 85.72 9.89
N PHE A 82 7.16 85.05 9.87
CA PHE A 82 6.88 83.93 10.75
C PHE A 82 7.55 82.69 10.17
N SER A 83 8.41 82.02 10.95
CA SER A 83 8.90 80.70 10.57
C SER A 83 8.61 79.68 11.67
N LEU A 84 7.97 78.60 11.24
CA LEU A 84 7.68 77.42 12.05
C LEU A 84 8.63 76.32 11.62
N THR A 85 9.45 75.84 12.54
CA THR A 85 10.39 74.75 12.29
C THR A 85 9.99 73.53 13.11
N PHE A 86 9.57 72.45 12.46
CA PHE A 86 9.36 71.15 13.11
C PHE A 86 10.60 70.30 12.90
N GLU A 87 11.24 69.86 13.98
CA GLU A 87 12.39 68.97 13.94
C GLU A 87 12.04 67.65 14.63
N ARG A 88 12.14 66.56 13.88
CA ARG A 88 11.98 65.19 14.40
C ARG A 88 13.28 64.69 15.01
N GLY A 89 13.26 64.33 16.29
CA GLY A 89 14.42 63.82 17.02
C GLY A 89 15.55 64.86 17.09
N GLN A 90 15.51 65.68 18.13
CA GLN A 90 16.33 66.89 18.23
C GLN A 90 17.85 66.64 18.11
N ARG A 91 18.58 67.55 17.44
CA ARG A 91 20.02 67.75 17.64
C ARG A 91 20.22 69.13 18.27
N VAL A 92 20.15 69.21 19.59
CA VAL A 92 20.48 70.45 20.30
C VAL A 92 21.94 70.78 20.02
N GLN A 93 22.22 71.97 19.47
CA GLN A 93 23.57 72.51 19.42
C GLN A 93 24.10 72.59 20.86
N GLY A 94 25.02 71.68 21.20
CA GLY A 94 25.50 71.49 22.57
C GLY A 94 25.17 70.11 23.13
N GLY A 95 25.55 69.06 22.40
CA GLY A 95 25.78 67.70 22.90
C GLY A 95 24.81 67.18 23.97
N LEU A 96 23.57 66.85 23.60
CA LEU A 96 22.76 65.89 24.34
C LEU A 96 21.85 65.09 23.39
N GLN A 97 21.68 63.81 23.70
CA GLN A 97 21.11 62.76 22.85
C GLN A 97 19.69 63.06 22.37
N SER A 98 19.43 62.79 21.09
CA SER A 98 18.09 62.78 20.51
C SER A 98 17.20 61.83 21.31
N SER A 99 16.24 62.38 22.05
CA SER A 99 15.24 61.55 22.73
C SER A 99 14.41 60.84 21.66
N LEU A 100 14.35 59.50 21.70
CA LEU A 100 13.54 58.67 20.79
C LEU A 100 12.03 58.96 20.91
N HIS A 101 11.63 59.75 21.90
CA HIS A 101 10.25 59.90 22.33
C HIS A 101 9.70 61.33 22.19
N THR A 102 10.52 62.30 21.76
CA THR A 102 10.09 63.71 21.65
C THR A 102 10.55 64.36 20.35
N ASP A 103 9.63 65.09 19.73
CA ASP A 103 9.88 65.99 18.60
C ASP A 103 9.88 67.44 19.09
N SER A 104 10.48 68.37 18.35
CA SER A 104 10.53 69.78 18.74
C SER A 104 9.94 70.70 17.69
N ILE A 105 9.14 71.67 18.12
CA ILE A 105 8.55 72.70 17.28
C ILE A 105 9.11 74.05 17.73
N THR A 106 9.83 74.71 16.84
CA THR A 106 10.45 76.01 17.10
C THR A 106 9.71 77.10 16.32
N PHE A 107 9.29 78.13 17.05
CA PHE A 107 8.67 79.31 16.48
C PHE A 107 9.68 80.46 16.50
N ASN A 108 10.12 80.89 15.33
CA ASN A 108 10.90 82.13 15.22
C ASN A 108 9.94 83.21 14.72
N GLN A 109 9.63 84.14 15.61
CA GLN A 109 8.78 85.28 15.31
C GLN A 109 9.68 86.49 14.99
N GLY A 110 9.60 87.00 13.76
CA GLY A 110 9.90 88.41 13.51
C GLY A 110 8.88 89.27 14.27
N HIS A 111 9.30 90.41 14.84
CA HIS A 111 8.45 91.26 15.68
C HIS A 111 7.04 91.49 15.09
N LEU A 112 6.00 91.22 15.92
CA LEU A 112 4.56 91.47 15.71
C LEU A 112 3.77 90.34 15.02
N ILE A 113 3.48 89.28 15.78
CA ILE A 113 2.32 88.40 15.49
C ILE A 113 1.13 88.92 16.28
N HIS A 114 -0.02 89.06 15.63
CA HIS A 114 -1.27 89.42 16.30
C HIS A 114 -1.62 88.30 17.31
N PRO A 115 -1.96 88.63 18.57
CA PRO A 115 -2.17 87.64 19.63
C PRO A 115 -3.23 86.59 19.28
N GLU A 116 -4.21 86.95 18.45
CA GLU A 116 -5.25 86.04 17.95
C GLU A 116 -4.68 84.92 17.07
N THR A 117 -3.70 85.21 16.22
CA THR A 117 -3.05 84.21 15.36
C THR A 117 -2.24 83.21 16.19
N ALA A 118 -1.61 83.67 17.27
CA ALA A 118 -0.87 82.80 18.18
C ALA A 118 -1.81 81.85 18.95
N ILE A 119 -3.00 82.31 19.33
CA ILE A 119 -4.03 81.48 19.98
C ILE A 119 -4.54 80.40 19.03
N LYS A 120 -4.86 80.75 17.78
CA LYS A 120 -5.31 79.77 16.77
C LYS A 120 -4.25 78.70 16.47
N ILE A 121 -2.99 79.11 16.33
CA ILE A 121 -1.88 78.17 16.12
C ILE A 121 -1.76 77.20 17.30
N ASN A 122 -1.90 77.72 18.52
CA ASN A 122 -1.87 76.90 19.73
C ASN A 122 -3.04 75.90 19.75
N GLU A 123 -4.26 76.33 19.45
CA GLU A 123 -5.45 75.46 19.38
C GLU A 123 -5.31 74.33 18.35
N ILE A 124 -4.75 74.64 17.17
CA ILE A 124 -4.51 73.63 16.13
C ILE A 124 -3.47 72.59 16.58
N ILE A 125 -2.41 73.04 17.26
CA ILE A 125 -1.37 72.15 17.80
C ILE A 125 -1.91 71.25 18.90
N GLU A 126 -2.74 71.80 19.80
CA GLU A 126 -3.41 71.01 20.84
C GLU A 126 -4.35 69.97 20.26
N THR A 127 -5.15 70.37 19.27
CA THR A 127 -6.16 69.50 18.65
C THR A 127 -5.50 68.34 17.90
N GLU A 128 -4.43 68.59 17.15
CA GLU A 128 -3.81 67.58 16.28
C GLU A 128 -2.72 66.76 16.96
N LEU A 129 -1.98 67.35 17.89
CA LEU A 129 -0.85 66.68 18.56
C LEU A 129 -1.16 66.25 19.99
N GLY A 130 -2.34 66.59 20.54
CA GLY A 130 -2.77 66.21 21.88
C GLY A 130 -1.90 66.78 23.00
N ALA A 131 -1.08 67.79 22.71
CA ALA A 131 -0.15 68.40 23.65
C ALA A 131 -0.77 69.69 24.22
N SER A 132 -1.29 69.63 25.45
CA SER A 132 -1.81 70.80 26.17
C SER A 132 -0.72 71.88 26.30
N LEU A 133 -0.97 73.05 25.75
CA LEU A 133 -0.10 74.20 25.80
C LEU A 133 -0.42 74.92 27.10
N THR A 134 0.54 74.90 28.03
CA THR A 134 0.43 75.73 29.22
C THR A 134 0.46 77.19 28.77
N SER A 135 -0.68 77.85 28.93
CA SER A 135 -0.95 79.25 28.63
C SER A 135 0.09 80.16 29.28
N SER A 136 1.16 80.47 28.54
CA SER A 136 2.11 81.54 28.90
C SER A 136 1.64 82.89 28.35
N PHE A 137 0.33 83.12 28.39
CA PHE A 137 -0.33 84.36 27.99
C PHE A 137 -1.39 84.65 29.05
N THR A 138 -1.01 85.40 30.08
CA THR A 138 -1.81 86.42 30.79
C THR A 138 -1.12 86.70 32.12
N GLY A 139 -0.61 87.92 32.26
CA GLY A 139 -0.21 88.45 33.56
C GLY A 139 -1.48 88.67 34.38
N ILE A 140 -1.65 87.88 35.44
CA ILE A 140 -2.74 88.03 36.41
C ILE A 140 -2.13 88.17 37.80
N ASP A 141 -2.64 89.19 38.49
CA ASP A 141 -2.28 89.75 39.78
C ASP A 141 -2.11 88.75 40.94
N ASP A 142 -1.04 88.96 41.71
CA ASP A 142 -0.42 88.05 42.69
C ASP A 142 -1.20 87.92 44.03
N THR A 143 -2.30 88.65 44.21
CA THR A 143 -3.06 88.66 45.48
C THR A 143 -4.32 87.78 45.46
N ARG A 144 -4.88 87.48 44.28
CA ARG A 144 -5.93 86.44 44.10
C ARG A 144 -5.33 85.04 43.90
N LEU A 145 -4.07 84.96 43.50
CA LEU A 145 -3.32 83.72 43.33
C LEU A 145 -3.07 82.99 44.66
N GLY A 146 -2.97 83.71 45.79
CA GLY A 146 -2.79 83.12 47.11
C GLY A 146 -4.03 82.42 47.68
N GLU A 147 -5.23 83.00 47.50
CA GLU A 147 -6.50 82.35 47.85
C GLU A 147 -6.86 81.22 46.88
N LEU A 148 -6.61 81.42 45.58
CA LEU A 148 -6.74 80.36 44.59
C LEU A 148 -5.75 79.23 44.86
N SER A 149 -4.49 79.51 45.23
CA SER A 149 -3.48 78.50 45.57
C SER A 149 -3.85 77.73 46.83
N ARG A 150 -4.48 78.35 47.84
CA ARG A 150 -4.96 77.63 49.04
C ARG A 150 -6.17 76.75 48.74
N ASN A 151 -7.15 77.27 48.00
CA ASN A 151 -8.30 76.47 47.53
C ASN A 151 -7.84 75.36 46.57
N HIS A 152 -6.85 75.63 45.73
CA HIS A 152 -6.22 74.66 44.85
C HIS A 152 -5.41 73.64 45.65
N GLN A 153 -4.68 74.01 46.70
CA GLN A 153 -4.00 73.07 47.58
C GLN A 153 -4.99 72.18 48.34
N GLN A 154 -6.09 72.72 48.85
CA GLN A 154 -7.14 71.91 49.50
C GLN A 154 -7.87 71.01 48.50
N PHE A 155 -8.12 71.49 47.28
CA PHE A 155 -8.67 70.69 46.19
C PHE A 155 -7.69 69.61 45.73
N LEU A 156 -6.39 69.92 45.65
CA LEU A 156 -5.33 68.97 45.34
C LEU A 156 -5.20 67.92 46.43
N ASP A 157 -5.30 68.29 47.70
CA ASP A 157 -5.29 67.33 48.82
C ASP A 157 -6.56 66.47 48.84
N GLY A 158 -7.72 67.07 48.54
CA GLY A 158 -8.98 66.35 48.36
C GLY A 158 -8.92 65.37 47.19
N MET A 159 -8.43 65.81 46.03
CA MET A 159 -8.16 64.97 44.87
C MET A 159 -7.11 63.91 45.19
N ARG A 160 -6.07 64.21 45.95
CA ARG A 160 -5.02 63.25 46.30
C ARG A 160 -5.56 62.15 47.20
N ARG A 161 -6.46 62.49 48.14
CA ARG A 161 -7.19 61.51 48.94
C ARG A 161 -8.18 60.70 48.11
N GLN A 162 -8.93 61.33 47.20
CA GLN A 162 -9.82 60.62 46.28
C GLN A 162 -9.05 59.72 45.30
N LEU A 163 -7.93 60.19 44.74
CA LEU A 163 -7.04 59.40 43.88
C LEU A 163 -6.40 58.25 44.65
N SER A 164 -6.02 58.45 45.92
CA SER A 164 -5.53 57.37 46.78
C SER A 164 -6.63 56.34 47.05
N ALA A 165 -7.85 56.78 47.37
CA ALA A 165 -8.99 55.90 47.63
C ALA A 165 -9.40 55.12 46.36
N VAL A 166 -9.49 55.81 45.21
CA VAL A 166 -9.75 55.21 43.90
C VAL A 166 -8.60 54.28 43.49
N GLY A 167 -7.35 54.63 43.81
CA GLY A 167 -6.19 53.76 43.60
C GLY A 167 -6.24 52.49 44.46
N GLU A 168 -6.64 52.60 45.73
CA GLU A 168 -6.88 51.45 46.60
C GLU A 168 -8.05 50.59 46.12
N GLU A 169 -9.13 51.20 45.62
CA GLU A 169 -10.28 50.48 45.08
C GLU A 169 -9.94 49.77 43.75
N LEU A 170 -9.21 50.44 42.85
CA LEU A 170 -8.69 49.85 41.61
C LEU A 170 -7.73 48.69 41.88
N THR A 171 -6.84 48.83 42.86
CA THR A 171 -5.92 47.75 43.22
C THR A 171 -6.67 46.55 43.82
N LYS A 172 -7.66 46.78 44.69
CA LYS A 172 -8.54 45.70 45.19
C LYS A 172 -9.34 45.03 44.08
N ALA A 173 -10.00 45.81 43.21
CA ALA A 173 -10.75 45.28 42.07
C ALA A 173 -9.85 44.50 41.11
N ARG A 174 -8.61 44.96 40.90
CA ARG A 174 -7.61 44.25 40.09
C ARG A 174 -7.17 42.93 40.73
N ILE A 175 -6.88 42.92 42.02
CA ILE A 175 -6.48 41.70 42.74
C ILE A 175 -7.61 40.66 42.70
N GLU A 176 -8.85 41.09 42.92
CA GLU A 176 -10.02 40.21 42.86
C GLU A 176 -10.25 39.67 41.44
N GLY A 177 -10.18 40.54 40.43
CA GLY A 177 -10.30 40.12 39.03
C GLY A 177 -9.17 39.19 38.58
N GLU A 178 -7.93 39.44 39.01
CA GLU A 178 -6.79 38.55 38.74
C GLU A 178 -6.95 37.19 39.43
N ARG A 179 -7.54 37.16 40.62
CA ARG A 179 -7.86 35.93 41.36
C ARG A 179 -8.95 35.13 40.64
N GLU A 180 -10.07 35.75 40.28
CA GLU A 180 -11.16 35.09 39.57
C GLU A 180 -10.71 34.56 38.20
N LEU A 181 -9.91 35.34 37.46
CA LEU A 181 -9.34 34.88 36.19
C LEU A 181 -8.39 33.69 36.37
N ARG A 182 -7.62 33.66 37.46
CA ARG A 182 -6.73 32.54 37.78
C ARG A 182 -7.51 31.29 38.16
N GLU A 183 -8.58 31.44 38.94
CA GLU A 183 -9.48 30.35 39.32
C GLU A 183 -10.18 29.77 38.09
N ARG A 184 -10.81 30.61 37.25
CA ARG A 184 -11.45 30.18 36.00
C ARG A 184 -10.47 29.54 35.02
N LYS A 185 -9.25 30.07 34.89
CA LYS A 185 -8.20 29.42 34.08
C LYS A 185 -7.83 28.04 34.64
N GLY A 186 -7.69 27.92 35.96
CA GLY A 186 -7.40 26.66 36.61
C GLY A 186 -8.51 25.62 36.43
N GLU A 187 -9.78 26.03 36.49
CA GLU A 187 -10.94 25.18 36.23
C GLU A 187 -11.00 24.73 34.77
N LEU A 188 -10.83 25.66 33.82
CA LEU A 188 -10.79 25.34 32.39
C LEU A 188 -9.64 24.38 32.05
N ASP A 189 -8.46 24.58 32.63
CA ASP A 189 -7.32 23.68 32.43
C ASP A 189 -7.57 22.28 33.01
N ARG A 190 -8.26 22.18 34.15
CA ARG A 190 -8.66 20.88 34.72
C ARG A 190 -9.70 20.19 33.85
N ALA A 191 -10.76 20.91 33.45
CA ALA A 191 -11.80 20.38 32.57
C ALA A 191 -11.22 19.91 31.23
N ALA A 192 -10.33 20.69 30.63
CA ALA A 192 -9.66 20.33 29.38
C ALA A 192 -8.73 19.11 29.54
N LYS A 193 -8.05 18.96 30.69
CA LYS A 193 -7.24 17.77 30.98
C LYS A 193 -8.11 16.54 31.20
N GLU A 194 -9.21 16.66 31.92
CA GLU A 194 -10.16 15.56 32.16
C GLU A 194 -10.82 15.10 30.86
N GLU A 195 -11.26 16.04 30.02
CA GLU A 195 -11.86 15.73 28.71
C GLU A 195 -10.85 15.04 27.79
N LYS A 196 -9.61 15.54 27.72
CA LYS A 196 -8.52 14.88 26.97
C LYS A 196 -8.25 13.49 27.50
N ALA A 197 -8.22 13.30 28.83
CA ALA A 197 -7.99 11.99 29.43
C ALA A 197 -9.13 11.00 29.09
N LYS A 198 -10.40 11.45 29.15
CA LYS A 198 -11.57 10.65 28.74
C LYS A 198 -11.50 10.27 27.26
N LEU A 199 -11.22 11.23 26.39
CA LEU A 199 -11.10 11.00 24.94
C LEU A 199 -9.94 10.04 24.62
N PHE A 200 -8.80 10.16 25.30
CA PHE A 200 -7.69 9.22 25.15
C PHE A 200 -8.07 7.81 25.61
N ALA A 201 -8.72 7.68 26.76
CA ALA A 201 -9.18 6.38 27.26
C ALA A 201 -10.21 5.73 26.30
N GLU A 202 -11.17 6.51 25.78
CA GLU A 202 -12.13 6.02 24.78
C GLU A 202 -11.44 5.62 23.47
N TYR A 203 -10.45 6.40 23.03
CA TYR A 203 -9.67 6.10 21.84
C TYR A 203 -8.89 4.79 21.99
N GLU A 204 -8.18 4.62 23.11
CA GLU A 204 -7.45 3.38 23.41
C GLU A 204 -8.39 2.16 23.52
N ALA A 205 -9.56 2.33 24.15
CA ALA A 205 -10.58 1.29 24.22
C ALA A 205 -11.10 0.90 22.82
N ARG A 206 -11.35 1.87 21.93
CA ARG A 206 -11.76 1.60 20.54
C ARG A 206 -10.66 0.93 19.74
N VAL A 207 -9.42 1.39 19.86
CA VAL A 207 -8.27 0.81 19.15
C VAL A 207 -8.03 -0.62 19.59
N SER A 208 -8.13 -0.91 20.89
CA SER A 208 -7.99 -2.27 21.42
C SER A 208 -9.15 -3.17 20.99
N ALA A 209 -10.39 -2.67 20.99
CA ALA A 209 -11.56 -3.40 20.47
C ALA A 209 -11.40 -3.74 18.97
N ILE A 210 -11.00 -2.76 18.14
CA ILE A 210 -10.76 -2.96 16.71
C ILE A 210 -9.62 -3.96 16.48
N LYS A 211 -8.54 -3.89 17.27
CA LYS A 211 -7.45 -4.89 17.19
C LYS A 211 -7.94 -6.29 17.54
N ALA A 212 -8.74 -6.44 18.58
CA ALA A 212 -9.31 -7.72 18.97
C ALA A 212 -10.27 -8.28 17.89
N GLU A 213 -11.09 -7.44 17.27
CA GLU A 213 -11.95 -7.84 16.16
C GLU A 213 -11.14 -8.25 14.92
N LYS A 214 -10.11 -7.48 14.55
CA LYS A 214 -9.23 -7.83 13.43
C LYS A 214 -8.54 -9.18 13.66
N ALA A 215 -8.05 -9.44 14.87
CA ALA A 215 -7.46 -10.73 15.21
C ALA A 215 -8.47 -11.89 15.09
N LYS A 216 -9.73 -11.69 15.52
CA LYS A 216 -10.80 -12.68 15.34
C LYS A 216 -11.16 -12.92 13.88
N LEU A 217 -11.17 -11.87 13.07
CA LEU A 217 -11.46 -11.96 11.63
C LEU A 217 -10.33 -12.70 10.90
N GLU A 218 -9.07 -12.39 11.21
CA GLU A 218 -7.90 -13.07 10.61
C GLU A 218 -7.87 -14.55 10.98
N GLU A 219 -8.18 -14.91 12.23
CA GLU A 219 -8.32 -16.30 12.67
C GLU A 219 -9.44 -17.02 11.90
N ARG A 220 -10.58 -16.36 11.70
CA ARG A 220 -11.69 -16.92 10.93
C ARG A 220 -11.35 -17.06 9.44
N GLU A 221 -10.60 -16.12 8.87
CA GLU A 221 -10.14 -16.18 7.48
C GLU A 221 -9.20 -17.37 7.27
N LYS A 222 -8.24 -17.58 8.18
CA LYS A 222 -7.36 -18.77 8.17
C LYS A 222 -8.18 -20.07 8.23
N GLN A 223 -9.15 -20.16 9.15
CA GLN A 223 -10.03 -21.33 9.26
C GLN A 223 -10.88 -21.57 8.00
N LEU A 224 -11.32 -20.50 7.32
CA LEU A 224 -12.09 -20.62 6.07
C LEU A 224 -11.20 -21.07 4.92
N ASP A 225 -9.97 -20.55 4.82
CA ASP A 225 -9.04 -20.91 3.75
C ASP A 225 -8.59 -22.39 3.88
N ASP A 226 -8.30 -22.85 5.10
CA ASP A 226 -7.98 -24.26 5.38
C ASP A 226 -9.12 -25.21 4.98
N ARG A 227 -10.37 -24.81 5.29
CA ARG A 227 -11.56 -25.56 4.89
C ARG A 227 -11.74 -25.56 3.37
N ASN A 228 -11.51 -24.43 2.72
CA ASN A 228 -11.66 -24.32 1.27
C ASN A 228 -10.63 -25.18 0.54
N ASN A 229 -9.37 -25.19 0.99
CA ASN A 229 -8.34 -26.07 0.45
C ASN A 229 -8.71 -27.56 0.60
N THR A 230 -9.31 -27.94 1.73
CA THR A 230 -9.81 -29.30 1.95
C THR A 230 -10.95 -29.66 0.99
N HIS A 231 -11.90 -28.73 0.78
CA HIS A 231 -13.03 -28.92 -0.15
C HIS A 231 -12.57 -29.03 -1.60
N ALA A 232 -11.72 -28.11 -2.07
CA ALA A 232 -11.18 -28.12 -3.44
C ALA A 232 -10.45 -29.44 -3.75
N ARG A 233 -9.72 -29.96 -2.76
CA ARG A 233 -9.03 -31.24 -2.88
C ARG A 233 -9.99 -32.44 -2.99
N ARG A 234 -11.06 -32.45 -2.18
CA ARG A 234 -12.10 -33.47 -2.24
C ARG A 234 -12.90 -33.41 -3.56
N ASP A 235 -13.15 -32.21 -4.08
CA ASP A 235 -13.79 -32.02 -5.38
C ASP A 235 -12.91 -32.54 -6.53
N LEU A 236 -11.59 -32.29 -6.49
CA LEU A 236 -10.65 -32.85 -7.46
C LEU A 236 -10.62 -34.38 -7.40
N GLN A 237 -10.62 -34.95 -6.19
CA GLN A 237 -10.69 -36.41 -6.02
C GLN A 237 -11.99 -36.97 -6.57
N LYS A 238 -13.12 -36.32 -6.28
CA LYS A 238 -14.43 -36.76 -6.77
C LYS A 238 -14.50 -36.67 -8.29
N ASN A 239 -14.00 -35.59 -8.89
CA ASN A 239 -13.92 -35.44 -10.34
C ASN A 239 -13.05 -36.53 -10.97
N LEU A 240 -11.89 -36.84 -10.38
CA LEU A 240 -11.04 -37.94 -10.84
C LEU A 240 -11.75 -39.30 -10.74
N GLN A 241 -12.47 -39.55 -9.63
CA GLN A 241 -13.29 -40.77 -9.46
C GLN A 241 -14.44 -40.82 -10.47
N GLU A 242 -15.12 -39.71 -10.75
CA GLU A 242 -16.17 -39.62 -11.76
C GLU A 242 -15.60 -39.87 -13.15
N HIS A 243 -14.43 -39.32 -13.48
CA HIS A 243 -13.73 -39.59 -14.73
C HIS A 243 -13.35 -41.07 -14.85
N LEU A 244 -12.77 -41.67 -13.81
CA LEU A 244 -12.44 -43.10 -13.77
C LEU A 244 -13.69 -43.99 -13.87
N ALA A 245 -14.79 -43.61 -13.20
CA ALA A 245 -16.07 -44.31 -13.29
C ALA A 245 -16.71 -44.16 -14.68
N ALA A 246 -16.59 -43.00 -15.31
CA ALA A 246 -17.00 -42.77 -16.69
C ALA A 246 -16.17 -43.61 -17.67
N TYR A 247 -14.86 -43.75 -17.44
CA TYR A 247 -14.02 -44.68 -18.18
C TYR A 247 -14.47 -46.13 -17.97
N LYS A 248 -14.79 -46.53 -16.74
CA LYS A 248 -15.26 -47.90 -16.41
C LYS A 248 -16.58 -48.27 -17.08
N THR A 249 -17.53 -47.33 -17.14
CA THR A 249 -18.83 -47.54 -17.82
C THR A 249 -18.69 -47.56 -19.34
N LYS A 250 -17.72 -46.83 -19.89
CA LYS A 250 -17.36 -46.84 -21.32
C LYS A 250 -16.24 -47.80 -21.68
N PHE A 251 -15.76 -48.64 -20.75
CA PHE A 251 -14.68 -49.61 -20.97
C PHE A 251 -15.19 -50.85 -21.72
N GLN A 252 -15.97 -50.61 -22.78
CA GLN A 252 -15.88 -51.48 -23.94
C GLN A 252 -14.50 -51.22 -24.53
N LEU A 253 -13.82 -52.25 -25.05
CA LEU A 253 -12.63 -52.05 -25.87
C LEU A 253 -12.84 -50.83 -26.75
N THR A 254 -11.93 -49.85 -26.69
CA THR A 254 -11.97 -48.68 -27.55
C THR A 254 -12.36 -49.15 -28.95
N GLU A 255 -13.29 -48.48 -29.62
CA GLU A 255 -13.79 -48.95 -30.92
C GLU A 255 -12.63 -49.33 -31.85
N ASP A 256 -11.51 -48.63 -31.75
CA ASP A 256 -10.28 -48.86 -32.48
C ASP A 256 -9.65 -50.23 -32.17
N THR A 257 -9.58 -50.65 -30.90
CA THR A 257 -9.11 -51.98 -30.51
C THR A 257 -10.07 -53.10 -30.95
N ARG A 258 -11.38 -52.83 -30.94
CA ARG A 258 -12.39 -53.78 -31.48
C ARG A 258 -12.30 -53.87 -33.00
N LYS A 259 -12.05 -52.76 -33.70
CA LYS A 259 -11.84 -52.68 -35.15
C LYS A 259 -10.59 -53.47 -35.58
N LEU A 260 -9.53 -53.47 -34.77
CA LEU A 260 -8.32 -54.26 -35.02
C LEU A 260 -8.54 -55.78 -34.89
N ARG A 261 -9.52 -56.23 -34.11
CA ARG A 261 -9.88 -57.66 -33.96
C ARG A 261 -10.66 -58.22 -35.17
N GLN A 262 -11.54 -57.40 -35.74
CA GLN A 262 -12.41 -57.83 -36.83
C GLN A 262 -11.70 -58.36 -38.08
N PRO A 263 -10.61 -57.76 -38.60
CA PRO A 263 -9.94 -58.28 -39.79
C PRO A 263 -9.37 -59.67 -39.53
N VAL A 264 -8.72 -59.91 -38.38
CA VAL A 264 -8.14 -61.23 -38.04
C VAL A 264 -9.22 -62.30 -38.00
N ILE A 265 -10.35 -62.03 -37.33
CA ILE A 265 -11.47 -62.98 -37.27
C ILE A 265 -12.04 -63.23 -38.67
N ARG A 266 -12.26 -62.18 -39.47
CA ARG A 266 -12.79 -62.33 -40.84
C ARG A 266 -11.85 -63.14 -41.72
N THR A 267 -10.54 -62.93 -41.61
CA THR A 267 -9.54 -63.69 -42.35
C THR A 267 -9.54 -65.16 -41.94
N VAL A 268 -9.59 -65.47 -40.64
CA VAL A 268 -9.66 -66.87 -40.18
C VAL A 268 -10.96 -67.53 -40.63
N ILE A 269 -12.11 -66.87 -40.47
CA ILE A 269 -13.40 -67.38 -40.96
C ILE A 269 -13.37 -67.61 -42.48
N ALA A 270 -12.75 -66.72 -43.24
CA ALA A 270 -12.61 -66.87 -44.69
C ALA A 270 -11.70 -68.06 -45.06
N ILE A 271 -10.60 -68.28 -44.34
CA ILE A 271 -9.71 -69.43 -44.57
C ILE A 271 -10.44 -70.74 -44.24
N GLU A 272 -11.13 -70.80 -43.10
CA GLU A 272 -11.90 -71.98 -42.70
C GLU A 272 -13.06 -72.26 -43.65
N SER A 273 -13.78 -71.23 -44.11
CA SER A 273 -14.87 -71.43 -45.07
C SER A 273 -14.37 -71.93 -46.41
N VAL A 274 -13.21 -71.46 -46.88
CA VAL A 274 -12.54 -71.98 -48.08
C VAL A 274 -12.08 -73.42 -47.87
N CYS A 275 -11.52 -73.77 -46.71
CA CYS A 275 -11.11 -75.15 -46.41
C CYS A 275 -12.31 -76.10 -46.37
N ILE A 276 -13.42 -75.69 -45.75
CA ILE A 276 -14.67 -76.46 -45.72
C ILE A 276 -15.24 -76.63 -47.13
N LEU A 277 -15.25 -75.57 -47.94
CA LEU A 277 -15.71 -75.63 -49.34
C LEU A 277 -14.83 -76.57 -50.18
N LEU A 278 -13.51 -76.48 -50.05
CA LEU A 278 -12.56 -77.36 -50.75
C LEU A 278 -12.74 -78.81 -50.33
N LEU A 279 -12.91 -79.09 -49.03
CA LEU A 279 -13.22 -80.43 -48.54
C LEU A 279 -14.54 -80.92 -49.14
N ALA A 280 -15.60 -80.11 -49.15
CA ALA A 280 -16.88 -80.48 -49.75
C ALA A 280 -16.73 -80.81 -51.25
N ILE A 281 -15.99 -80.01 -52.01
CA ILE A 281 -15.73 -80.26 -53.44
C ILE A 281 -14.95 -81.57 -53.63
N ILE A 282 -13.90 -81.79 -52.83
CA ILE A 282 -13.11 -83.03 -52.86
C ILE A 282 -14.03 -84.23 -52.59
N PHE A 283 -14.90 -84.17 -51.59
CA PHE A 283 -15.83 -85.27 -51.27
C PHE A 283 -16.96 -85.45 -52.30
N LEU A 284 -17.43 -84.39 -52.97
CA LEU A 284 -18.47 -84.48 -54.02
C LEU A 284 -17.94 -85.03 -55.36
N LEU A 285 -16.64 -84.89 -55.64
CA LEU A 285 -16.00 -85.35 -56.88
C LEU A 285 -14.96 -86.44 -56.57
N PRO A 286 -15.40 -87.65 -56.14
CA PRO A 286 -14.48 -88.74 -55.86
C PRO A 286 -13.77 -89.20 -57.15
N PRO A 287 -12.50 -89.65 -57.05
CA PRO A 287 -11.77 -90.14 -58.20
C PRO A 287 -12.47 -91.37 -58.79
N GLN A 288 -12.85 -91.30 -60.07
CA GLN A 288 -13.51 -92.41 -60.78
C GLN A 288 -12.52 -93.36 -61.49
N GLY A 289 -11.22 -93.07 -61.41
CA GLY A 289 -10.16 -93.88 -61.98
C GLY A 289 -9.79 -95.11 -61.12
N PRO A 290 -9.41 -96.25 -61.73
CA PRO A 290 -8.91 -97.41 -61.01
C PRO A 290 -7.46 -97.26 -60.53
N ASP A 291 -6.73 -96.24 -60.99
CA ASP A 291 -5.30 -96.05 -60.69
C ASP A 291 -5.07 -95.75 -59.19
N PHE A 292 -4.03 -96.37 -58.66
CA PHE A 292 -3.59 -96.19 -57.28
C PHE A 292 -3.15 -94.74 -57.03
N TRP A 293 -2.45 -94.13 -57.99
CA TRP A 293 -1.92 -92.77 -57.85
C TRP A 293 -3.03 -91.72 -57.70
N ASP A 294 -4.15 -91.86 -58.42
CA ASP A 294 -5.30 -90.96 -58.31
C ASP A 294 -5.92 -90.99 -56.90
N LYS A 295 -6.03 -92.17 -56.31
CA LYS A 295 -6.53 -92.34 -54.92
C LYS A 295 -5.53 -91.82 -53.90
N ALA A 296 -4.24 -92.04 -54.11
CA ALA A 296 -3.18 -91.51 -53.23
C ALA A 296 -3.16 -89.98 -53.24
N PHE A 297 -3.24 -89.34 -54.42
CA PHE A 297 -3.33 -87.89 -54.54
C PHE A 297 -4.60 -87.31 -53.92
N PHE A 298 -5.73 -88.03 -54.04
CA PHE A 298 -6.98 -87.65 -53.37
C PHE A 298 -6.82 -87.59 -51.85
N TRP A 299 -6.30 -88.66 -51.24
CA TRP A 299 -6.06 -88.69 -49.79
C TRP A 299 -5.05 -87.63 -49.36
N LEU A 300 -3.96 -87.45 -50.11
CA LEU A 300 -2.96 -86.43 -49.82
C LEU A 300 -3.55 -85.01 -49.83
N LYS A 301 -4.42 -84.70 -50.80
CA LYS A 301 -5.14 -83.41 -50.86
C LYS A 301 -6.09 -83.24 -49.68
N SER A 302 -6.87 -84.26 -49.36
CA SER A 302 -7.82 -84.23 -48.23
C SER A 302 -7.07 -84.02 -46.90
N PHE A 303 -6.02 -84.80 -46.65
CA PHE A 303 -5.16 -84.62 -45.47
C PHE A 303 -4.49 -83.25 -45.43
N GLY A 304 -4.03 -82.73 -46.57
CA GLY A 304 -3.45 -81.40 -46.66
C GLY A 304 -4.43 -80.31 -46.22
N VAL A 305 -5.67 -80.35 -46.72
CA VAL A 305 -6.69 -79.36 -46.37
C VAL A 305 -7.12 -79.51 -44.90
N THR A 306 -7.33 -80.74 -44.40
CA THR A 306 -7.65 -80.97 -42.99
C THR A 306 -6.53 -80.52 -42.06
N PHE A 307 -5.26 -80.71 -42.44
CA PHE A 307 -4.12 -80.24 -41.66
C PHE A 307 -4.07 -78.71 -41.59
N VAL A 308 -4.31 -78.02 -42.71
CA VAL A 308 -4.37 -76.54 -42.75
C VAL A 308 -5.54 -76.01 -41.91
N ALA A 309 -6.74 -76.59 -42.04
CA ALA A 309 -7.90 -76.20 -41.24
C ALA A 309 -7.63 -76.41 -39.74
N THR A 310 -7.20 -77.62 -39.35
CA THR A 310 -6.89 -77.93 -37.95
C THR A 310 -5.79 -77.03 -37.39
N GLY A 311 -4.73 -76.79 -38.15
CA GLY A 311 -3.63 -75.90 -37.76
C GLY A 311 -4.08 -74.45 -37.58
N THR A 312 -4.94 -73.96 -38.48
CA THR A 312 -5.50 -72.60 -38.41
C THR A 312 -6.42 -72.45 -37.20
N ALA A 313 -7.26 -73.45 -36.93
CA ALA A 313 -8.13 -73.48 -35.75
C ALA A 313 -7.34 -73.48 -34.43
N VAL A 314 -6.30 -74.32 -34.30
CA VAL A 314 -5.44 -74.37 -33.11
C VAL A 314 -4.68 -73.05 -32.92
N TRP A 315 -4.13 -72.50 -34.00
CA TRP A 315 -3.48 -71.19 -33.96
C TRP A 315 -4.44 -70.08 -33.51
N PHE A 316 -5.66 -70.07 -34.04
CA PHE A 316 -6.67 -69.07 -33.71
C PHE A 316 -7.13 -69.18 -32.25
N LEU A 317 -7.29 -70.40 -31.73
CA LEU A 317 -7.58 -70.61 -30.30
C LEU A 317 -6.46 -70.06 -29.41
N ARG A 318 -5.20 -70.37 -29.73
CA ARG A 318 -4.04 -69.83 -28.98
C ARG A 318 -3.99 -68.31 -29.04
N TRP A 319 -4.24 -67.73 -30.21
CA TRP A 319 -4.31 -66.28 -30.39
C TRP A 319 -5.43 -65.66 -29.56
N LEU A 320 -6.61 -66.29 -29.53
CA LEU A 320 -7.76 -65.83 -28.76
C LEU A 320 -7.46 -65.84 -27.25
N THR A 321 -6.85 -66.92 -26.74
CA THR A 321 -6.46 -67.05 -25.34
C THR A 321 -5.39 -66.03 -24.95
N GLN A 322 -4.36 -65.84 -25.78
CA GLN A 322 -3.32 -64.85 -25.51
C GLN A 322 -3.87 -63.42 -25.53
N TRP A 323 -4.75 -63.13 -26.48
CA TRP A 323 -5.42 -61.85 -26.57
C TRP A 323 -6.31 -61.60 -25.34
N SER A 324 -7.12 -62.57 -24.93
CA SER A 324 -7.98 -62.42 -23.75
C SER A 324 -7.18 -62.25 -22.46
N ALA A 325 -6.06 -62.97 -22.32
CA ALA A 325 -5.17 -62.84 -21.17
C ALA A 325 -4.59 -61.42 -21.08
N ARG A 326 -4.06 -60.89 -22.19
CA ARG A 326 -3.54 -59.52 -22.25
C ARG A 326 -4.60 -58.47 -21.90
N HIS A 327 -5.85 -58.68 -22.31
CA HIS A 327 -6.95 -57.77 -21.96
C HIS A 327 -7.34 -57.85 -20.49
N ALA A 328 -7.41 -59.06 -19.93
CA ALA A 328 -7.66 -59.24 -18.51
C ALA A 328 -6.55 -58.60 -17.67
N ASP A 329 -5.29 -58.76 -18.05
CA ASP A 329 -4.15 -58.14 -17.37
C ASP A 329 -4.21 -56.62 -17.42
N ALA A 330 -4.52 -56.04 -18.58
CA ALA A 330 -4.70 -54.59 -18.71
C ALA A 330 -5.87 -54.08 -17.84
N GLU A 331 -6.97 -54.85 -17.73
CA GLU A 331 -8.07 -54.51 -16.85
C GLU A 331 -7.66 -54.56 -15.36
N PHE A 332 -6.96 -55.62 -14.95
CA PHE A 332 -6.47 -55.73 -13.58
C PHE A 332 -5.49 -54.60 -13.22
N GLN A 333 -4.61 -54.21 -14.15
CA GLN A 333 -3.71 -53.06 -13.96
C GLN A 333 -4.48 -51.75 -13.78
N LEU A 334 -5.52 -51.51 -14.58
CA LEU A 334 -6.36 -50.32 -14.43
C LEU A 334 -7.12 -50.30 -13.10
N ARG A 335 -7.62 -51.45 -12.64
CA ARG A 335 -8.25 -51.56 -11.31
C ARG A 335 -7.26 -51.37 -10.18
N GLN A 336 -6.05 -51.90 -10.33
CA GLN A 336 -4.98 -51.69 -9.37
C GLN A 336 -4.58 -50.21 -9.31
N LEU A 337 -4.48 -49.53 -10.46
CA LEU A 337 -4.22 -48.10 -10.54
C LEU A 337 -5.34 -47.28 -9.87
N GLU A 338 -6.60 -47.64 -10.08
CA GLU A 338 -7.75 -47.01 -9.39
C GLU A 338 -7.61 -47.12 -7.87
N LEU A 339 -7.29 -48.33 -7.37
CA LEU A 339 -7.09 -48.58 -5.95
C LEU A 339 -5.87 -47.81 -5.42
N ASP A 340 -4.77 -47.79 -6.15
CA ASP A 340 -3.55 -47.08 -5.77
C ASP A 340 -3.77 -45.56 -5.75
N ILE A 341 -4.48 -44.99 -6.72
CA ILE A 341 -4.90 -43.58 -6.70
C ILE A 341 -5.73 -43.28 -5.45
N SER A 342 -6.69 -44.17 -5.10
CA SER A 342 -7.52 -43.98 -3.91
C SER A 342 -6.69 -44.04 -2.61
N ARG A 343 -5.76 -44.99 -2.53
CA ARG A 343 -4.82 -45.15 -1.40
C ARG A 343 -3.89 -43.96 -1.28
N ALA A 344 -3.31 -43.49 -2.39
CA ALA A 344 -2.45 -42.31 -2.40
C ALA A 344 -3.21 -41.05 -1.98
N SER A 345 -4.45 -40.89 -2.47
CA SER A 345 -5.29 -39.76 -2.06
C SER A 345 -5.52 -39.77 -0.55
N TRP A 346 -5.84 -40.95 0.01
CA TRP A 346 -6.02 -41.12 1.44
C TRP A 346 -4.73 -40.83 2.23
N VAL A 347 -3.58 -41.36 1.81
CA VAL A 347 -2.26 -41.07 2.42
C VAL A 347 -2.03 -39.57 2.50
N VAL A 348 -2.25 -38.87 1.38
CA VAL A 348 -2.02 -37.43 1.33
C VAL A 348 -3.07 -36.70 2.18
N GLU A 349 -4.31 -37.18 2.29
CA GLU A 349 -5.32 -36.54 3.16
C GLU A 349 -4.91 -36.67 4.63
N THR A 350 -4.54 -37.88 5.04
CA THR A 350 -4.01 -38.16 6.38
C THR A 350 -2.74 -37.35 6.67
N THR A 351 -1.86 -37.12 5.69
CA THR A 351 -0.65 -36.30 5.90
C THR A 351 -0.95 -34.84 6.14
N PHE A 352 -1.92 -34.27 5.43
CA PHE A 352 -2.34 -32.90 5.67
C PHE A 352 -3.12 -32.78 7.00
N GLU A 353 -4.01 -33.72 7.33
CA GLU A 353 -4.73 -33.73 8.60
C GLU A 353 -3.80 -33.87 9.81
N TRP A 354 -2.79 -34.73 9.72
CA TRP A 354 -1.78 -34.89 10.78
C TRP A 354 -0.96 -33.63 10.97
N LYS A 355 -0.51 -33.00 9.86
CA LYS A 355 0.22 -31.73 9.90
C LYS A 355 -0.63 -30.63 10.52
N ALA A 356 -1.90 -30.54 10.15
CA ALA A 356 -2.82 -29.56 10.71
C ALA A 356 -3.11 -29.77 12.21
N SER A 357 -3.14 -31.02 12.66
CA SER A 357 -3.52 -31.37 14.04
C SER A 357 -2.34 -31.35 15.03
N GLN A 358 -1.14 -31.74 14.60
CA GLN A 358 -0.01 -31.99 15.50
C GLN A 358 1.25 -31.17 15.18
N ASP A 359 1.21 -30.29 14.16
CA ASP A 359 2.33 -29.46 13.66
C ASP A 359 3.67 -30.21 13.54
N SER A 360 3.59 -31.53 13.35
CA SER A 360 4.72 -32.45 13.33
C SER A 360 4.68 -33.29 12.07
N THR A 361 5.86 -33.73 11.64
CA THR A 361 5.97 -34.60 10.47
C THR A 361 5.49 -36.00 10.84
N ILE A 362 4.71 -36.62 9.94
CA ILE A 362 4.26 -38.01 10.13
C ILE A 362 5.48 -38.92 10.30
N PRO A 363 5.44 -39.87 11.25
CA PRO A 363 6.49 -40.87 11.38
C PRO A 363 6.75 -41.58 10.06
N VAL A 364 7.99 -41.52 9.58
CA VAL A 364 8.40 -42.06 8.27
C VAL A 364 8.03 -43.54 8.11
N GLN A 365 8.04 -44.29 9.21
CA GLN A 365 7.65 -45.72 9.26
C GLN A 365 6.18 -45.95 8.86
N LEU A 366 5.28 -45.05 9.26
CA LEU A 366 3.85 -45.15 8.95
C LEU A 366 3.56 -44.68 7.52
N LEU A 367 4.26 -43.63 7.07
CA LEU A 367 4.21 -43.20 5.68
C LEU A 367 4.70 -44.32 4.74
N ASP A 368 5.83 -44.95 5.07
CA ASP A 368 6.41 -46.07 4.31
C ASP A 368 5.48 -47.29 4.29
N ALA A 369 4.80 -47.60 5.41
CA ALA A 369 3.87 -48.71 5.46
C ALA A 369 2.65 -48.50 4.54
N ILE A 370 2.11 -47.28 4.44
CA ILE A 370 0.90 -47.01 3.65
C ILE A 370 1.24 -46.78 2.17
N SER A 371 2.39 -46.15 1.87
CA SER A 371 2.88 -45.91 0.50
C SER A 371 3.52 -47.15 -0.14
N ARG A 372 3.77 -48.22 0.62
CA ARG A 372 4.31 -49.46 0.08
C ARG A 372 3.38 -50.06 -0.99
N ASN A 373 3.99 -50.56 -2.06
CA ASN A 373 3.32 -51.19 -3.20
C ASN A 373 2.35 -50.29 -3.97
N LEU A 374 2.51 -48.98 -3.86
CA LEU A 374 1.70 -48.02 -4.60
C LEU A 374 2.35 -47.80 -5.97
N PHE A 375 1.60 -48.03 -7.05
CA PHE A 375 2.07 -47.94 -8.43
C PHE A 375 3.20 -48.90 -8.83
N ILE A 376 3.34 -50.05 -8.17
CA ILE A 376 4.24 -51.10 -8.66
C ILE A 376 3.57 -51.76 -9.88
N SER A 377 3.85 -51.20 -11.05
CA SER A 377 3.63 -51.87 -12.32
C SER A 377 4.52 -53.11 -12.34
N GLY A 378 3.92 -54.30 -12.39
CA GLY A 378 4.63 -55.57 -12.29
C GLY A 378 5.67 -55.75 -13.42
N GLU A 379 6.89 -55.28 -13.20
CA GLU A 379 8.04 -55.45 -14.10
C GLU A 379 8.55 -56.90 -14.16
N SER A 380 7.86 -57.86 -13.54
CA SER A 380 8.34 -59.25 -13.42
C SER A 380 7.30 -60.32 -13.78
N ARG A 381 6.43 -60.07 -14.77
CA ARG A 381 5.53 -61.11 -15.30
C ARG A 381 5.52 -61.21 -16.83
N HIS A 382 6.66 -60.89 -17.44
CA HIS A 382 6.95 -61.21 -18.83
C HIS A 382 8.05 -62.28 -18.92
N GLU A 383 7.83 -63.41 -18.24
CA GLU A 383 8.18 -64.69 -18.86
C GLU A 383 6.85 -65.29 -19.33
N ALA A 384 6.87 -65.82 -20.55
CA ALA A 384 5.70 -66.14 -21.35
C ALA A 384 4.60 -66.83 -20.53
N ALA A 385 3.37 -66.34 -20.70
CA ALA A 385 2.18 -67.07 -20.30
C ALA A 385 2.12 -68.38 -21.10
N ASP A 386 2.82 -69.40 -20.60
CA ASP A 386 2.66 -70.77 -21.01
C ASP A 386 1.27 -71.20 -20.58
N SER A 387 0.45 -71.57 -21.55
CA SER A 387 -0.85 -72.18 -21.29
C SER A 387 -0.64 -73.37 -20.34
N PRO A 388 -1.56 -73.70 -19.42
CA PRO A 388 -1.49 -74.94 -18.66
C PRO A 388 -1.31 -76.18 -19.55
N ALA A 389 -1.79 -76.11 -20.80
CA ALA A 389 -1.57 -77.11 -21.83
C ALA A 389 -0.12 -77.13 -22.37
N ASP A 390 0.56 -75.98 -22.46
CA ASP A 390 1.98 -75.89 -22.80
C ASP A 390 2.86 -76.37 -21.63
N HIS A 391 2.46 -76.12 -20.37
CA HIS A 391 3.11 -76.72 -19.20
C HIS A 391 2.93 -78.25 -19.16
N LEU A 392 1.76 -78.76 -19.51
CA LEU A 392 1.54 -80.21 -19.63
C LEU A 392 2.29 -80.80 -20.82
N ALA A 393 2.30 -80.12 -21.97
CA ALA A 393 3.02 -80.57 -23.16
C ALA A 393 4.54 -80.52 -22.93
N SER A 394 5.08 -79.48 -22.31
CA SER A 394 6.50 -79.40 -21.93
C SER A 394 6.86 -80.38 -20.81
N ALA A 395 5.98 -80.64 -19.84
CA ALA A 395 6.19 -81.68 -18.85
C ALA A 395 6.17 -83.09 -19.49
N LEU A 396 5.28 -83.35 -20.46
CA LEU A 396 5.20 -84.63 -21.18
C LEU A 396 6.28 -84.83 -22.25
N LEU A 397 6.68 -83.78 -22.98
CA LEU A 397 7.69 -83.85 -24.05
C LEU A 397 9.11 -83.55 -23.57
N GLY A 398 9.26 -82.73 -22.53
CA GLY A 398 10.55 -82.20 -22.06
C GLY A 398 11.10 -82.91 -20.84
N ASP A 399 10.27 -83.28 -19.87
CA ASP A 399 10.75 -83.76 -18.56
C ASP A 399 11.09 -85.27 -18.52
N ALA A 400 10.63 -86.04 -19.51
CA ALA A 400 10.97 -87.47 -19.62
C ALA A 400 12.37 -87.74 -20.22
N SER A 401 13.16 -86.71 -20.53
CA SER A 401 14.38 -86.86 -21.35
C SER A 401 15.72 -86.60 -20.64
N ARG A 402 15.72 -86.13 -19.39
CA ARG A 402 16.93 -85.95 -18.57
C ARG A 402 16.75 -86.53 -17.19
N VAL A 403 17.35 -87.70 -16.98
CA VAL A 403 17.51 -88.26 -15.63
C VAL A 403 18.90 -87.86 -15.13
N LYS A 404 18.96 -86.92 -14.18
CA LYS A 404 20.18 -86.64 -13.41
C LYS A 404 20.26 -87.64 -12.26
N LEU A 405 21.03 -88.70 -12.44
CA LEU A 405 21.36 -89.62 -11.35
C LEU A 405 22.67 -89.17 -10.73
N LYS A 406 22.61 -88.75 -9.47
CA LYS A 406 23.79 -88.49 -8.65
C LYS A 406 24.18 -89.80 -7.98
N SER A 407 25.30 -90.39 -8.41
CA SER A 407 25.86 -91.61 -7.81
C SER A 407 27.25 -91.28 -7.28
N GLY A 408 27.35 -91.06 -5.96
CA GLY A 408 28.59 -90.60 -5.32
C GLY A 408 28.99 -89.18 -5.73
N ASP A 409 30.27 -88.97 -6.05
CA ASP A 409 30.88 -87.68 -6.43
C ASP A 409 30.79 -87.35 -7.94
N HIS A 410 30.03 -88.13 -8.71
CA HIS A 410 29.88 -87.93 -10.16
C HIS A 410 28.43 -87.68 -10.56
N GLU A 411 28.21 -86.63 -11.34
CA GLU A 411 26.94 -86.33 -11.99
C GLU A 411 26.97 -86.89 -13.42
N ILE A 412 26.14 -87.89 -13.69
CA ILE A 412 26.00 -88.45 -15.03
C ILE A 412 24.69 -87.94 -15.63
N GLU A 413 24.81 -87.06 -16.63
CA GLU A 413 23.69 -86.61 -17.44
C GLU A 413 23.43 -87.62 -18.57
N LEU A 414 22.34 -88.36 -18.50
CA LEU A 414 21.92 -89.29 -19.55
C LEU A 414 20.92 -88.61 -20.49
N ASP A 415 21.35 -88.30 -21.71
CA ASP A 415 20.51 -87.82 -22.81
C ASP A 415 19.94 -89.01 -23.63
N ARG A 416 18.81 -88.80 -24.32
CA ARG A 416 18.12 -89.80 -25.17
C ARG A 416 19.04 -90.40 -26.23
N ALA A 417 20.04 -89.64 -26.71
CA ALA A 417 21.06 -90.12 -27.62
C ALA A 417 22.03 -91.13 -26.95
N ALA A 418 22.35 -90.93 -25.67
CA ALA A 418 23.20 -91.81 -24.88
C ALA A 418 22.48 -93.12 -24.53
N ILE A 419 21.19 -93.06 -24.17
CA ILE A 419 20.36 -94.26 -23.90
C ILE A 419 20.20 -95.09 -25.18
N LYS A 420 20.07 -94.45 -26.36
CA LYS A 420 19.98 -95.14 -27.66
C LYS A 420 21.33 -95.77 -28.07
N ARG A 421 22.46 -95.23 -27.61
CA ARG A 421 23.80 -95.82 -27.78
C ARG A 421 24.04 -96.99 -26.81
N ALA A 422 23.59 -96.88 -25.56
CA ALA A 422 23.69 -97.94 -24.55
C ALA A 422 22.81 -99.16 -24.87
N LYS A 423 21.75 -98.99 -25.66
CA LYS A 423 20.85 -100.09 -26.08
C LYS A 423 21.31 -100.85 -27.32
N ARG A 424 22.45 -100.51 -27.94
CA ARG A 424 23.04 -101.35 -29.00
C ARG A 424 23.86 -102.47 -28.34
N PRO A 425 23.52 -103.75 -28.55
CA PRO A 425 24.31 -104.84 -28.01
C PRO A 425 25.73 -104.79 -28.59
N HIS A 426 26.70 -104.95 -27.70
CA HIS A 426 28.12 -105.06 -27.99
C HIS A 426 28.35 -106.41 -28.68
N GLU A 427 28.29 -106.45 -30.01
CA GLU A 427 28.84 -107.55 -30.81
C GLU A 427 30.22 -107.15 -31.33
N ARG A 428 31.14 -108.14 -31.30
CA ARG A 428 32.61 -108.13 -31.56
C ARG A 428 33.42 -108.07 -30.26
N GLU A 429 34.27 -109.04 -29.91
CA GLU A 429 34.88 -110.20 -30.60
C GLU A 429 34.90 -111.43 -29.69
#